data_AF-A0A7V7BHK1-F1
#
_entry.id   AF-A0A7V7BHK1-F1
#
_cell.length_a   1.000
_cell.length_b   1.000
_cell.length_c   1.000
_cell.angle_alpha   90.00
_cell.angle_beta   90.00
_cell.angle_gamma   90.00
#
_symmetry.space_group_name_H-M   'P 1'
#
loop_
_entity.id
_entity.type
_entity.pdbx_description
1 polymer ?
#
loop_
_entity_poly.entity_id
_entity_poly.type
_entity_poly.pdbx_seq_one_letter_code
_entity_poly.pdbx_strand_id
1 'polypeptide(L)'
;MSHPRVRGIRGATTVPANTPEAIRQATQELLLAMVEANHLDVDDIVSIIFSASQDLNAAFPAAAARGLGWVHIPLLDLQQLAAPDLPRTLRILMHAYTPLSQEEIRHVYLGEAQRLRPDLCQKPQPLRPARVLVTGITSQEDVHWALEKGAHALGFVLEPKCPGYVNPEKARDLIQRLPPLVSTVGIFQDTPRYAVQELTTFCRLDWLLFLGEETPQDCRGYFQPVIKKVARWEDHRRYPTVAAFLVSQEEGAKAGPGAPPFMVPVPSLQERVPGAAAVLVDLKNICAGR
;
A
#
# COMPACT_ATOMS: atom_id res chain seq x y z
N MET A 1 -7.07 -13.20 -1.12
CA MET A 1 -6.45 -12.20 -2.02
C MET A 1 -7.57 -11.59 -2.85
N SER A 2 -7.72 -10.26 -2.93
CA SER A 2 -8.72 -9.69 -3.84
C SER A 2 -8.21 -9.84 -5.26
N HIS A 3 -8.98 -10.50 -6.12
CA HIS A 3 -8.64 -10.60 -7.53
C HIS A 3 -8.70 -9.20 -8.18
N PRO A 4 -7.75 -8.86 -9.08
CA PRO A 4 -7.79 -7.59 -9.80
C PRO A 4 -9.09 -7.49 -10.60
N ARG A 5 -9.73 -6.32 -10.54
CA ARG A 5 -10.96 -6.02 -11.27
C ARG A 5 -10.74 -4.78 -12.11
N VAL A 6 -11.50 -4.66 -13.20
CA VAL A 6 -11.51 -3.42 -13.98
C VAL A 6 -12.17 -2.30 -13.17
N ARG A 7 -11.55 -1.13 -13.16
CA ARG A 7 -12.05 0.10 -12.51
C ARG A 7 -11.98 1.26 -13.46
N GLY A 8 -13.00 2.12 -13.39
CA GLY A 8 -13.03 3.41 -14.07
C GLY A 8 -12.48 4.50 -13.15
N ILE A 9 -11.48 5.23 -13.63
CA ILE A 9 -10.81 6.33 -12.95
C ILE A 9 -11.08 7.61 -13.75
N ARG A 10 -11.49 8.66 -13.06
CA ARG A 10 -11.92 9.92 -13.68
C ARG A 10 -10.83 10.95 -13.48
N GLY A 11 -10.51 11.67 -14.53
CA GLY A 11 -9.57 12.78 -14.57
C GLY A 11 -10.27 14.02 -15.12
N ALA A 12 -9.98 15.21 -14.59
CA ALA A 12 -10.29 16.45 -15.29
C ALA A 12 -9.28 17.55 -14.96
N THR A 13 -9.02 18.43 -15.93
CA THR A 13 -8.20 19.62 -15.76
C THR A 13 -8.70 20.74 -16.66
N THR A 14 -8.39 21.98 -16.30
CA THR A 14 -8.60 23.15 -17.18
C THR A 14 -7.31 23.51 -17.89
N VAL A 15 -7.41 23.79 -19.18
CA VAL A 15 -6.26 24.16 -20.01
C VAL A 15 -6.18 25.69 -20.14
N PRO A 16 -4.99 26.29 -19.93
CA PRO A 16 -4.85 27.75 -19.89
C PRO A 16 -5.13 28.42 -21.24
N ALA A 17 -4.83 27.75 -22.35
CA ALA A 17 -5.02 28.25 -23.71
C ALA A 17 -5.42 27.14 -24.68
N ASN A 18 -6.19 27.48 -25.72
CA ASN A 18 -6.54 26.56 -26.80
C ASN A 18 -5.39 26.48 -27.82
N THR A 19 -4.26 25.92 -27.42
CA THR A 19 -3.11 25.63 -28.29
C THR A 19 -2.72 24.16 -28.19
N PRO A 20 -2.12 23.56 -29.25
CA PRO A 20 -1.70 22.17 -29.21
C PRO A 20 -0.74 21.85 -28.05
N GLU A 21 0.17 22.77 -27.73
CA GLU A 21 1.16 22.62 -26.67
C GLU A 21 0.51 22.62 -25.29
N ALA A 22 -0.41 23.56 -25.05
CA ALA A 22 -1.10 23.67 -23.76
C ALA A 22 -2.01 22.45 -23.51
N ILE A 23 -2.74 21.99 -24.54
CA ILE A 23 -3.56 20.78 -24.46
C ILE A 23 -2.68 19.57 -24.13
N ARG A 24 -1.55 19.42 -24.84
CA ARG A 24 -0.62 18.30 -24.63
C ARG A 24 -0.05 18.29 -23.22
N GLN A 25 0.47 19.42 -22.76
CA GLN A 25 1.08 19.53 -21.43
C GLN A 25 0.07 19.24 -20.31
N ALA A 26 -1.11 19.86 -20.36
CA ALA A 26 -2.15 19.63 -19.36
C ALA A 26 -2.67 18.18 -19.37
N THR A 27 -2.75 17.56 -20.55
CA THR A 27 -3.14 16.14 -20.67
C THR A 27 -2.08 15.22 -20.08
N GLN A 28 -0.79 15.46 -20.35
CA GLN A 28 0.31 14.66 -19.80
C GLN A 28 0.35 14.76 -18.27
N GLU A 29 0.25 15.98 -17.74
CA GLU A 29 0.19 16.22 -16.29
C GLU A 29 -0.96 15.45 -15.66
N LEU A 30 -2.17 15.53 -16.24
CA LEU A 30 -3.34 14.83 -15.72
C LEU A 30 -3.18 13.31 -15.78
N LEU A 31 -2.68 12.77 -16.89
CA LEU A 31 -2.45 11.32 -17.06
C LEU A 31 -1.46 10.78 -16.03
N LEU A 32 -0.32 11.47 -15.84
CA LEU A 32 0.69 11.08 -14.86
C LEU A 32 0.13 11.16 -13.44
N ALA A 33 -0.59 12.23 -13.10
CA ALA A 33 -1.22 12.38 -11.79
C ALA A 33 -2.26 11.28 -11.52
N MET A 34 -3.03 10.86 -12.53
CA MET A 34 -4.01 9.76 -12.40
C MET A 34 -3.33 8.41 -12.11
N VAL A 35 -2.25 8.10 -12.83
CA VAL A 35 -1.46 6.88 -12.63
C VAL A 35 -0.82 6.88 -11.25
N GLU A 36 -0.19 7.99 -10.87
CA GLU A 36 0.46 8.16 -9.58
C GLU A 36 -0.52 8.03 -8.42
N ALA A 37 -1.67 8.72 -8.48
CA ALA A 37 -2.65 8.71 -7.39
C ALA A 37 -3.28 7.33 -7.13
N ASN A 38 -3.28 6.45 -8.14
CA ASN A 38 -3.87 5.11 -8.06
C ASN A 38 -2.83 3.98 -8.06
N HIS A 39 -1.53 4.32 -8.06
CA HIS A 39 -0.42 3.36 -8.12
C HIS A 39 -0.58 2.33 -9.25
N LEU A 40 -0.91 2.79 -10.45
CA LEU A 40 -1.09 1.92 -11.61
C LEU A 40 0.23 1.68 -12.34
N ASP A 41 0.44 0.46 -12.80
CA ASP A 41 1.40 0.20 -13.86
C ASP A 41 0.74 0.48 -15.22
N VAL A 42 1.52 1.01 -16.17
CA VAL A 42 1.00 1.37 -17.51
C VAL A 42 0.43 0.16 -18.23
N ASP A 43 1.02 -1.02 -18.02
CA ASP A 43 0.59 -2.30 -18.61
C ASP A 43 -0.79 -2.77 -18.08
N ASP A 44 -1.24 -2.27 -16.94
CA ASP A 44 -2.56 -2.59 -16.37
C ASP A 44 -3.68 -1.69 -16.94
N ILE A 45 -3.35 -0.67 -17.73
CA ILE A 45 -4.33 0.24 -18.32
C ILE A 45 -4.98 -0.41 -19.53
N VAL A 46 -6.29 -0.63 -19.45
CA VAL A 46 -7.11 -1.28 -20.47
C VAL A 46 -7.45 -0.32 -21.61
N SER A 47 -7.84 0.92 -21.29
CA SER A 47 -8.18 1.95 -22.29
C SER A 47 -8.30 3.33 -21.65
N ILE A 48 -8.20 4.38 -22.48
CA ILE A 48 -8.42 5.76 -22.05
C ILE A 48 -9.34 6.47 -23.04
N ILE A 49 -10.40 7.06 -22.49
CA ILE A 49 -11.36 7.89 -23.23
C ILE A 49 -11.14 9.34 -22.81
N PHE A 50 -10.99 10.22 -23.78
CA PHE A 50 -10.79 11.65 -23.58
C PHE A 50 -12.04 12.40 -24.04
N SER A 51 -12.37 13.49 -23.36
CA SER A 51 -13.28 14.50 -23.90
C SER A 51 -12.78 15.90 -23.59
N ALA A 52 -13.15 16.86 -24.44
CA ALA A 52 -12.80 18.26 -24.27
C ALA A 52 -14.01 19.14 -24.53
N SER A 53 -14.12 20.25 -23.79
CA SER A 53 -15.11 21.29 -24.05
C SER A 53 -14.93 21.88 -25.46
N GLN A 54 -16.01 22.42 -26.04
CA GLN A 54 -16.02 22.84 -27.45
C GLN A 54 -15.05 23.99 -27.75
N ASP A 55 -14.71 24.79 -26.74
CA ASP A 55 -13.73 25.87 -26.79
C ASP A 55 -12.26 25.39 -26.66
N LEU A 56 -12.04 24.07 -26.59
CA LEU A 56 -10.72 23.43 -26.53
C LEU A 56 -10.57 22.41 -27.67
N ASN A 57 -10.27 22.90 -28.87
CA ASN A 57 -10.32 22.15 -30.13
C ASN A 57 -9.03 22.23 -30.97
N ALA A 58 -7.94 22.79 -30.44
CA ALA A 58 -6.71 22.97 -31.20
C ALA A 58 -5.89 21.68 -31.39
N ALA A 59 -6.14 20.63 -30.60
CA ALA A 59 -5.46 19.35 -30.73
C ALA A 59 -6.24 18.21 -30.06
N PHE A 60 -5.95 16.97 -30.49
CA PHE A 60 -6.46 15.75 -29.87
C PHE A 60 -5.67 15.40 -28.60
N PRO A 61 -6.33 15.29 -27.43
CA PRO A 61 -5.70 14.87 -26.17
C PRO A 61 -4.94 13.55 -26.25
N ALA A 62 -5.46 12.55 -26.97
CA ALA A 62 -4.81 11.24 -27.07
C ALA A 62 -3.35 11.31 -27.56
N ALA A 63 -2.99 12.33 -28.36
CA ALA A 63 -1.61 12.54 -28.80
C ALA A 63 -0.62 12.76 -27.64
N ALA A 64 -1.10 13.27 -26.51
CA ALA A 64 -0.31 13.48 -25.31
C ALA A 64 0.16 12.16 -24.67
N ALA A 65 -0.73 11.17 -24.59
CA ALA A 65 -0.40 9.82 -24.10
C ALA A 65 0.65 9.15 -24.98
N ARG A 66 0.56 9.33 -26.31
CA ARG A 66 1.59 8.84 -27.25
C ARG A 66 2.95 9.46 -26.99
N GLY A 67 3.00 10.75 -26.65
CA GLY A 67 4.22 11.45 -26.23
C GLY A 67 4.84 10.91 -24.93
N LEU A 68 4.06 10.23 -24.08
CA LEU A 68 4.55 9.54 -22.88
C LEU A 68 5.03 8.10 -23.15
N GLY A 69 5.00 7.65 -24.40
CA GLY A 69 5.35 6.27 -24.77
C GLY A 69 4.22 5.25 -24.57
N TRP A 70 2.98 5.69 -24.33
CA TRP A 70 1.82 4.81 -24.13
C TRP A 70 1.26 4.35 -25.48
N VAL A 71 2.07 3.63 -26.25
CA VAL A 71 1.83 3.32 -27.66
C VAL A 71 0.80 2.21 -27.85
N HIS A 72 0.70 1.27 -26.90
CA HIS A 72 -0.18 0.10 -27.03
C HIS A 72 -1.54 0.25 -26.38
N ILE A 73 -1.75 1.29 -25.56
CA ILE A 73 -3.03 1.55 -24.92
C ILE A 73 -4.04 2.04 -25.97
N PRO A 74 -5.24 1.43 -26.07
CA PRO A 74 -6.34 1.95 -26.87
C PRO A 74 -6.81 3.32 -26.34
N LEU A 75 -6.81 4.33 -27.22
CA LEU A 75 -7.20 5.71 -26.90
C LEU A 75 -8.38 6.13 -27.78
N LEU A 76 -9.34 6.85 -27.20
CA LEU A 76 -10.48 7.40 -27.94
C LEU A 76 -10.77 8.83 -27.51
N ASP A 77 -10.70 9.77 -28.45
CA ASP A 77 -11.15 11.16 -28.23
C ASP A 77 -12.63 11.30 -28.61
N LEU A 78 -13.43 11.87 -27.71
CA LEU A 78 -14.84 12.15 -27.89
C LEU A 78 -15.12 13.65 -27.77
N GLN A 79 -16.16 14.11 -28.47
CA GLN A 79 -16.67 15.45 -28.26
C GLN A 79 -17.52 15.50 -26.97
N GLN A 80 -17.30 16.51 -26.13
CA GLN A 80 -18.11 16.74 -24.95
C GLN A 80 -19.53 17.21 -25.34
N LEU A 81 -20.52 16.79 -24.56
CA LEU A 81 -21.90 17.29 -24.68
C LEU A 81 -21.94 18.83 -24.63
N ALA A 82 -22.71 19.43 -25.52
CA ALA A 82 -22.93 20.87 -25.60
C ALA A 82 -23.86 21.36 -24.48
N ALA A 83 -23.33 21.52 -23.27
CA ALA A 83 -24.05 22.04 -22.11
C ALA A 83 -23.20 23.09 -21.36
N PRO A 84 -23.82 24.03 -20.61
CA PRO A 84 -23.09 24.97 -19.76
C PRO A 84 -22.23 24.22 -18.74
N ASP A 85 -20.93 24.51 -18.75
CA ASP A 85 -19.92 23.80 -17.99
C ASP A 85 -18.66 24.68 -17.86
N LEU A 86 -17.64 24.18 -17.16
CA LEU A 86 -16.38 24.89 -17.00
C LEU A 86 -15.64 25.03 -18.36
N PRO A 87 -15.21 26.24 -18.76
CA PRO A 87 -14.56 26.46 -20.05
C PRO A 87 -13.18 25.82 -20.12
N ARG A 88 -12.72 25.50 -21.34
CA ARG A 88 -11.42 24.86 -21.64
C ARG A 88 -11.11 23.67 -20.75
N THR A 89 -12.11 22.82 -20.52
CA THR A 89 -11.98 21.66 -19.64
C THR A 89 -11.72 20.40 -20.46
N LEU A 90 -10.67 19.70 -20.07
CA LEU A 90 -10.32 18.38 -20.56
C LEU A 90 -10.68 17.33 -19.51
N ARG A 91 -11.25 16.21 -19.95
CA ARG A 91 -11.69 15.10 -19.09
C ARG A 91 -11.17 13.79 -19.62
N ILE A 92 -10.93 12.88 -18.68
CA ILE A 92 -10.39 11.55 -18.95
C ILE A 92 -11.20 10.53 -18.17
N LEU A 93 -11.58 9.43 -18.83
CA LEU A 93 -12.00 8.20 -18.20
C LEU A 93 -11.00 7.11 -18.56
N MET A 94 -10.24 6.66 -17.56
CA MET A 94 -9.27 5.58 -17.69
C MET A 94 -9.86 4.29 -17.12
N HIS A 95 -9.74 3.20 -17.86
CA HIS A 95 -10.04 1.86 -17.37
C HIS A 95 -8.74 1.13 -17.08
N ALA A 96 -8.60 0.56 -15.88
CA ALA A 96 -7.41 -0.21 -15.51
C ALA A 96 -7.78 -1.43 -14.68
N TYR A 97 -6.97 -2.49 -14.78
CA TYR A 97 -7.00 -3.58 -13.82
C TYR A 97 -6.33 -3.13 -12.53
N THR A 98 -6.99 -3.34 -11.40
CA THR A 98 -6.42 -2.97 -10.10
C THR A 98 -7.03 -3.81 -8.97
N PRO A 99 -6.25 -4.13 -7.92
CA PRO A 99 -6.80 -4.74 -6.71
C PRO A 99 -7.65 -3.76 -5.88
N LEU A 100 -7.65 -2.46 -6.21
CA LEU A 100 -8.42 -1.44 -5.50
C LEU A 100 -9.93 -1.65 -5.63
N SER A 101 -10.63 -1.53 -4.51
CA SER A 101 -12.09 -1.42 -4.45
C SER A 101 -12.57 -0.11 -5.08
N GLN A 102 -13.88 0.00 -5.33
CA GLN A 102 -14.47 1.20 -5.93
C GLN A 102 -14.27 2.45 -5.07
N GLU A 103 -14.23 2.29 -3.74
CA GLU A 103 -14.05 3.39 -2.79
C GLU A 103 -12.59 3.85 -2.72
N GLU A 104 -11.64 2.95 -2.93
CA GLU A 104 -10.20 3.21 -2.95
C GLU A 104 -9.71 3.96 -4.19
N ILE A 105 -10.50 3.98 -5.28
CA ILE A 105 -10.15 4.70 -6.51
C ILE A 105 -10.09 6.21 -6.25
N ARG A 106 -8.95 6.80 -6.62
CA ARG A 106 -8.71 8.24 -6.55
C ARG A 106 -8.95 8.87 -7.90
N HIS A 107 -10.06 9.59 -8.01
CA HIS A 107 -10.33 10.43 -9.16
C HIS A 107 -9.52 11.73 -9.03
N VAL A 108 -8.94 12.21 -10.13
CA VAL A 108 -8.01 13.36 -10.13
C VAL A 108 -8.66 14.55 -10.80
N TYR A 109 -8.72 15.67 -10.10
CA TYR A 109 -9.24 16.93 -10.63
C TYR A 109 -8.21 18.02 -10.34
N LEU A 110 -7.65 18.64 -11.38
CA LEU A 110 -6.59 19.64 -11.28
C LEU A 110 -7.14 21.04 -11.55
N GLY A 111 -6.51 22.04 -10.90
CA GLY A 111 -6.88 23.45 -11.04
C GLY A 111 -8.38 23.70 -10.81
N GLU A 112 -8.99 24.46 -11.71
CA GLU A 112 -10.39 24.87 -11.61
C GLU A 112 -11.37 23.70 -11.77
N ALA A 113 -10.93 22.58 -12.36
CA ALA A 113 -11.77 21.38 -12.55
C ALA A 113 -12.19 20.72 -11.23
N GLN A 114 -11.52 21.04 -10.11
CA GLN A 114 -11.92 20.61 -8.77
C GLN A 114 -13.35 21.04 -8.42
N ARG A 115 -13.82 22.17 -8.98
CA ARG A 115 -15.20 22.67 -8.78
C ARG A 115 -16.27 21.74 -9.33
N LEU A 116 -15.91 20.85 -10.27
CA LEU A 116 -16.85 19.91 -10.87
C LEU A 116 -17.26 18.81 -9.89
N ARG A 117 -16.37 18.43 -8.97
CA ARG A 117 -16.58 17.35 -7.99
C ARG A 117 -15.86 17.65 -6.66
N PRO A 118 -16.30 18.67 -5.92
CA PRO A 118 -15.73 18.99 -4.61
C PRO A 118 -15.80 17.79 -3.65
N ASP A 119 -16.85 16.98 -3.77
CA ASP A 119 -17.06 15.75 -3.00
C ASP A 119 -15.99 14.66 -3.23
N LEU A 120 -15.37 14.62 -4.43
CA LEU A 120 -14.29 13.67 -4.71
C LEU A 120 -12.91 14.25 -4.41
N CYS A 121 -12.74 15.57 -4.56
CA CYS A 121 -11.48 16.24 -4.23
C CYS A 121 -11.22 16.28 -2.72
N GLN A 122 -12.30 16.33 -1.93
CA GLN A 122 -12.23 16.39 -0.46
C GLN A 122 -12.35 15.02 0.20
N LYS A 123 -12.54 13.92 -0.55
CA LYS A 123 -12.58 12.59 0.06
C LYS A 123 -11.22 12.34 0.74
N PRO A 124 -11.15 12.25 2.08
CA PRO A 124 -9.96 11.74 2.71
C PRO A 124 -9.72 10.34 2.14
N GLN A 125 -8.46 10.02 1.87
CA GLN A 125 -8.07 8.69 1.38
C GLN A 125 -8.80 7.65 2.23
N PRO A 126 -9.51 6.67 1.64
CA PRO A 126 -9.94 5.52 2.43
C PRO A 126 -8.62 4.89 2.88
N LEU A 127 -8.29 5.13 4.13
CA LEU A 127 -7.20 4.44 4.78
C LEU A 127 -7.59 2.97 4.66
N ARG A 128 -6.85 2.17 3.86
CA ARG A 128 -6.86 0.73 4.08
C ARG A 128 -6.70 0.57 5.58
N PRO A 129 -7.63 -0.06 6.31
CA PRO A 129 -7.44 -0.24 7.73
C PRO A 129 -6.08 -0.93 7.87
N ALA A 130 -5.15 -0.25 8.54
CA ALA A 130 -3.80 -0.77 8.68
C ALA A 130 -3.91 -2.17 9.28
N ARG A 131 -3.26 -3.16 8.65
CA ARG A 131 -3.25 -4.50 9.21
C ARG A 131 -2.54 -4.44 10.55
N VAL A 132 -3.10 -5.08 11.55
CA VAL A 132 -2.54 -5.05 12.90
C VAL A 132 -1.76 -6.34 13.15
N LEU A 133 -0.47 -6.22 13.42
CA LEU A 133 0.36 -7.29 13.98
C LEU A 133 0.54 -7.05 15.48
N VAL A 134 0.05 -7.98 16.30
CA VAL A 134 0.23 -7.95 17.76
C VAL A 134 1.36 -8.89 18.16
N THR A 135 2.42 -8.38 18.78
CA THR A 135 3.63 -9.14 19.13
C THR A 135 3.73 -9.42 20.62
N GLY A 136 4.54 -10.43 20.98
CA GLY A 136 4.78 -10.80 22.38
C GLY A 136 3.71 -11.75 22.94
N ILE A 137 3.05 -12.52 22.07
CA ILE A 137 2.04 -13.51 22.45
C ILE A 137 2.72 -14.67 23.17
N THR A 138 2.31 -14.93 24.42
CA THR A 138 2.88 -15.99 25.26
C THR A 138 1.83 -16.92 25.87
N SER A 139 0.54 -16.56 25.83
CA SER A 139 -0.56 -17.29 26.46
C SER A 139 -1.81 -17.36 25.57
N GLN A 140 -2.77 -18.23 25.92
CA GLN A 140 -4.09 -18.27 25.26
C GLN A 140 -4.93 -17.02 25.55
N GLU A 141 -4.73 -16.39 26.70
CA GLU A 141 -5.40 -15.14 27.05
C GLU A 141 -4.94 -14.01 26.13
N ASP A 142 -3.63 -13.93 25.85
CA ASP A 142 -3.06 -12.95 24.92
C ASP A 142 -3.64 -13.12 23.51
N VAL A 143 -3.76 -14.38 23.06
CA VAL A 143 -4.37 -14.73 21.77
C VAL A 143 -5.82 -14.25 21.73
N HIS A 144 -6.63 -14.63 22.72
CA HIS A 144 -8.04 -14.25 22.76
C HIS A 144 -8.21 -12.74 22.76
N TRP A 145 -7.47 -12.04 23.63
CA TRP A 145 -7.47 -10.60 23.72
C TRP A 145 -7.10 -9.94 22.39
N ALA A 146 -6.03 -10.40 21.73
CA ALA A 146 -5.59 -9.83 20.46
C ALA A 146 -6.64 -10.02 19.35
N LEU A 147 -7.27 -11.19 19.29
CA LEU A 147 -8.31 -11.49 18.32
C LEU A 147 -9.59 -10.68 18.56
N GLU A 148 -10.04 -10.56 19.81
CA GLU A 148 -11.20 -9.72 20.18
C GLU A 148 -10.99 -8.26 19.78
N LYS A 149 -9.75 -7.78 19.80
CA LYS A 149 -9.40 -6.41 19.40
C LYS A 149 -9.10 -6.25 17.90
N GLY A 150 -9.28 -7.30 17.09
CA GLY A 150 -9.16 -7.22 15.63
C GLY A 150 -7.72 -7.35 15.11
N ALA A 151 -6.85 -8.05 15.84
CA ALA A 151 -5.53 -8.40 15.32
C ALA A 151 -5.65 -9.21 14.01
N HIS A 152 -4.85 -8.83 13.01
CA HIS A 152 -4.79 -9.53 11.73
C HIS A 152 -3.68 -10.58 11.69
N ALA A 153 -2.65 -10.36 12.51
CA ALA A 153 -1.52 -11.26 12.67
C ALA A 153 -1.04 -11.29 14.12
N LEU A 154 -0.51 -12.43 14.53
CA LEU A 154 0.02 -12.68 15.87
C LEU A 154 1.51 -13.02 15.81
N GLY A 155 2.30 -12.30 16.59
CA GLY A 155 3.76 -12.40 16.63
C GLY A 155 4.26 -13.16 17.85
N PHE A 156 4.99 -14.23 17.59
CA PHE A 156 5.61 -15.10 18.60
C PHE A 156 7.12 -14.86 18.62
N VAL A 157 7.64 -14.42 19.75
CA VAL A 157 9.09 -14.22 19.94
C VAL A 157 9.73 -15.57 20.21
N LEU A 158 10.55 -16.04 19.27
CA LEU A 158 11.20 -17.36 19.32
C LEU A 158 12.70 -17.27 19.60
N GLU A 159 13.19 -16.09 20.00
CA GLU A 159 14.56 -15.86 20.46
C GLU A 159 14.59 -15.80 22.00
N PRO A 160 15.23 -16.77 22.70
CA PRO A 160 15.23 -16.88 24.16
C PRO A 160 15.72 -15.64 24.93
N LYS A 161 16.60 -14.85 24.31
CA LYS A 161 17.17 -13.65 24.93
C LYS A 161 16.23 -12.45 24.90
N CYS A 162 15.18 -12.49 24.09
CA CYS A 162 14.30 -11.36 23.86
C CYS A 162 13.12 -11.34 24.85
N PRO A 163 12.67 -10.15 25.29
CA PRO A 163 11.48 -10.04 26.10
C PRO A 163 10.26 -10.54 25.31
N GLY A 164 9.46 -11.40 25.95
CA GLY A 164 8.27 -11.97 25.31
C GLY A 164 8.52 -13.30 24.61
N TYR A 165 9.71 -13.86 24.81
CA TYR A 165 10.02 -15.23 24.40
C TYR A 165 8.93 -16.21 24.82
N VAL A 166 8.54 -17.05 23.87
CA VAL A 166 7.66 -18.19 24.07
C VAL A 166 8.38 -19.44 23.59
N ASN A 167 8.29 -20.51 24.38
CA ASN A 167 8.84 -21.81 23.98
C ASN A 167 8.19 -22.28 22.65
N PRO A 168 8.96 -22.86 21.70
CA PRO A 168 8.43 -23.31 20.41
C PRO A 168 7.27 -24.30 20.49
N GLU A 169 7.28 -25.25 21.45
CA GLU A 169 6.18 -26.19 21.65
C GLU A 169 4.91 -25.46 22.05
N LYS A 170 5.03 -24.52 22.99
CA LYS A 170 3.92 -23.68 23.41
C LYS A 170 3.41 -22.81 22.26
N ALA A 171 4.30 -22.19 21.49
CA ALA A 171 3.92 -21.38 20.33
C ALA A 171 3.13 -22.21 19.32
N ARG A 172 3.59 -23.42 18.99
CA ARG A 172 2.90 -24.35 18.10
C ARG A 172 1.50 -24.71 18.63
N ASP A 173 1.38 -24.99 19.92
CA ASP A 173 0.08 -25.33 20.54
C ASP A 173 -0.91 -24.15 20.50
N LEU A 174 -0.41 -22.92 20.64
CA LEU A 174 -1.22 -21.71 20.45
C LEU A 174 -1.65 -21.57 18.99
N ILE A 175 -0.71 -21.70 18.05
CA ILE A 175 -0.92 -21.55 16.60
C ILE A 175 -1.96 -22.55 16.07
N GLN A 176 -1.90 -23.81 16.50
CA GLN A 176 -2.83 -24.85 16.05
C GLN A 176 -4.30 -24.58 16.40
N ARG A 177 -4.55 -23.71 17.39
CA ARG A 177 -5.89 -23.36 17.87
C ARG A 177 -6.40 -22.05 17.26
N LEU A 178 -5.59 -21.38 16.43
CA LEU A 178 -5.99 -20.11 15.81
C LEU A 178 -7.11 -20.32 14.79
N PRO A 179 -8.05 -19.36 14.68
CA PRO A 179 -9.07 -19.39 13.64
C PRO A 179 -8.42 -19.17 12.26
N PRO A 180 -9.09 -19.60 11.17
CA PRO A 180 -8.60 -19.35 9.83
C PRO A 180 -8.46 -17.85 9.56
N LEU A 181 -7.51 -17.48 8.68
CA LEU A 181 -7.20 -16.11 8.23
C LEU A 181 -6.37 -15.24 9.18
N VAL A 182 -6.03 -15.72 10.38
CA VAL A 182 -5.05 -15.04 11.26
C VAL A 182 -3.64 -15.48 10.84
N SER A 183 -2.79 -14.52 10.45
CA SER A 183 -1.40 -14.83 10.08
C SER A 183 -0.51 -14.99 11.31
N THR A 184 0.44 -15.91 11.24
CA THR A 184 1.42 -16.18 12.29
C THR A 184 2.79 -15.63 11.91
N VAL A 185 3.43 -14.91 12.83
CA VAL A 185 4.72 -14.28 12.59
C VAL A 185 5.73 -14.78 13.60
N GLY A 186 6.82 -15.39 13.11
CA GLY A 186 7.97 -15.74 13.94
C GLY A 186 8.92 -14.57 14.07
N ILE A 187 9.24 -14.16 15.30
CA ILE A 187 10.12 -13.04 15.57
C ILE A 187 11.47 -13.55 16.05
N PHE A 188 12.52 -13.11 15.36
CA PHE A 188 13.89 -13.56 15.55
C PHE A 188 14.84 -12.37 15.68
N GLN A 189 15.95 -12.56 16.38
CA GLN A 189 16.99 -11.56 16.53
C GLN A 189 18.36 -12.25 16.49
N ASP A 190 19.09 -12.04 15.40
CA ASP A 190 20.42 -12.60 15.15
C ASP A 190 20.46 -14.15 15.26
N THR A 191 19.31 -14.78 15.03
CA THR A 191 19.13 -16.23 15.12
C THR A 191 19.71 -16.90 13.86
N PRO A 192 20.51 -17.98 13.99
CA PRO A 192 21.12 -18.62 12.83
C PRO A 192 20.08 -19.26 11.92
N ARG A 193 20.33 -19.21 10.61
CA ARG A 193 19.39 -19.66 9.56
C ARG A 193 18.80 -21.05 9.79
N TYR A 194 19.61 -22.03 10.17
CA TYR A 194 19.15 -23.40 10.38
C TYR A 194 18.07 -23.47 11.47
N ALA A 195 18.26 -22.74 12.57
CA ALA A 195 17.32 -22.68 13.67
C ALA A 195 16.04 -21.95 13.26
N VAL A 196 16.15 -20.84 12.51
CA VAL A 196 14.99 -20.14 11.95
C VAL A 196 14.16 -21.09 11.09
N GLN A 197 14.78 -21.85 10.18
CA GLN A 197 14.08 -22.79 9.30
C GLN A 197 13.39 -23.93 10.07
N GLU A 198 14.08 -24.48 11.07
CA GLU A 198 13.53 -25.51 11.94
C GLU A 198 12.30 -25.00 12.71
N LEU A 199 12.43 -23.86 13.39
CA LEU A 199 11.36 -23.24 14.16
C LEU A 199 10.17 -22.83 13.29
N THR A 200 10.44 -22.29 12.10
CA THR A 200 9.42 -21.90 11.11
C THR A 200 8.58 -23.11 10.69
N THR A 201 9.24 -24.23 10.38
CA THR A 201 8.56 -25.46 9.97
C THR A 201 7.81 -26.09 11.14
N PHE A 202 8.44 -26.14 12.32
CA PHE A 202 7.89 -26.77 13.52
C PHE A 202 6.64 -26.04 14.04
N CYS A 203 6.69 -24.71 14.11
CA CYS A 203 5.59 -23.87 14.60
C CYS A 203 4.54 -23.58 13.51
N ARG A 204 4.83 -23.86 12.24
CA ARG A 204 4.01 -23.51 11.05
C ARG A 204 3.81 -22.00 10.90
N LEU A 205 4.92 -21.26 10.85
CA LEU A 205 4.90 -19.80 10.72
C LEU A 205 4.65 -19.37 9.27
N ASP A 206 3.82 -18.34 9.10
CA ASP A 206 3.49 -17.76 7.79
C ASP A 206 4.49 -16.67 7.37
N TRP A 207 5.00 -15.89 8.33
CA TRP A 207 5.93 -14.77 8.12
C TRP A 207 7.10 -14.81 9.10
N LEU A 208 8.21 -14.20 8.71
CA LEU A 208 9.41 -14.05 9.55
C LEU A 208 9.66 -12.56 9.79
N LEU A 209 9.86 -12.16 11.04
CA LEU A 209 10.22 -10.80 11.43
C LEU A 209 11.62 -10.81 12.07
N PHE A 210 12.58 -10.16 11.40
CA PHE A 210 13.96 -10.03 11.86
C PHE A 210 14.18 -8.67 12.52
N LEU A 211 14.55 -8.68 13.80
CA LEU A 211 14.74 -7.48 14.63
C LEU A 211 16.21 -7.09 14.85
N GLY A 212 17.16 -7.98 14.56
CA GLY A 212 18.58 -7.80 14.84
C GLY A 212 19.33 -7.06 13.74
N GLU A 213 20.59 -7.43 13.55
CA GLU A 213 21.51 -6.89 12.54
C GLU A 213 21.68 -7.84 11.35
N GLU A 214 20.65 -8.67 11.08
CA GLU A 214 20.66 -9.65 9.98
C GLU A 214 20.96 -8.97 8.64
N THR A 215 21.93 -9.51 7.92
CA THR A 215 22.39 -8.94 6.66
C THR A 215 21.39 -9.21 5.53
N PRO A 216 21.49 -8.50 4.38
CA PRO A 216 20.65 -8.80 3.22
C PRO A 216 20.76 -10.25 2.72
N GLN A 217 21.90 -10.91 2.95
CA GLN A 217 22.10 -12.31 2.60
C GLN A 217 21.36 -13.25 3.56
N ASP A 218 21.33 -12.90 4.85
CA ASP A 218 20.62 -13.67 5.87
C ASP A 218 19.11 -13.66 5.62
N CYS A 219 18.57 -12.54 5.15
CA CYS A 219 17.14 -12.36 4.84
C CYS A 219 16.65 -13.06 3.56
N ARG A 220 17.53 -13.72 2.79
CA ARG A 220 17.19 -14.32 1.48
C ARG A 220 16.94 -15.82 1.54
N GLY A 221 16.11 -16.33 0.63
CA GLY A 221 15.94 -17.77 0.39
C GLY A 221 15.13 -18.52 1.45
N TYR A 222 14.32 -17.80 2.23
CA TYR A 222 13.21 -18.41 2.97
C TYR A 222 12.02 -18.57 2.04
N PHE A 223 11.17 -19.57 2.31
CA PHE A 223 9.91 -19.72 1.60
C PHE A 223 8.88 -18.68 2.06
N GLN A 224 8.89 -18.39 3.36
CA GLN A 224 8.06 -17.39 3.99
C GLN A 224 8.52 -15.99 3.61
N PRO A 225 7.59 -15.05 3.38
CA PRO A 225 7.93 -13.64 3.26
C PRO A 225 8.57 -13.11 4.55
N VAL A 226 9.61 -12.30 4.36
CA VAL A 226 10.40 -11.70 5.44
C VAL A 226 9.98 -10.26 5.66
N ILE A 227 9.86 -9.87 6.92
CA ILE A 227 9.77 -8.50 7.42
C ILE A 227 11.10 -8.16 8.10
N LYS A 228 11.74 -7.06 7.70
CA LYS A 228 13.00 -6.63 8.29
C LYS A 228 12.83 -5.32 9.05
N LYS A 229 13.25 -5.28 10.31
CA LYS A 229 13.41 -4.04 11.05
C LYS A 229 14.58 -3.23 10.49
N VAL A 230 14.33 -1.96 10.23
CA VAL A 230 15.33 -0.97 9.81
C VAL A 230 15.29 0.23 10.74
N ALA A 231 16.47 0.78 11.03
CA ALA A 231 16.60 1.96 11.89
C ALA A 231 16.07 3.22 11.18
N ARG A 232 16.43 3.38 9.89
CA ARG A 232 16.00 4.46 9.02
C ARG A 232 15.31 3.92 7.78
N TRP A 233 14.39 4.69 7.21
CA TRP A 233 13.64 4.26 6.03
C TRP A 233 14.55 3.99 4.84
N GLU A 234 15.59 4.80 4.63
CA GLU A 234 16.51 4.71 3.50
C GLU A 234 17.25 3.37 3.44
N ASP A 235 17.40 2.69 4.57
CA ASP A 235 18.10 1.40 4.68
C ASP A 235 17.37 0.26 3.96
N HIS A 236 16.06 0.42 3.65
CA HIS A 236 15.29 -0.60 2.93
C HIS A 236 15.93 -0.98 1.59
N ARG A 237 16.63 -0.05 0.94
CA ARG A 237 17.32 -0.26 -0.35
C ARG A 237 18.39 -1.35 -0.29
N ARG A 238 18.92 -1.63 0.91
CA ARG A 238 19.89 -2.71 1.14
C ARG A 238 19.25 -4.09 1.05
N TYR A 239 17.92 -4.18 1.14
CA TYR A 239 17.16 -5.43 1.26
C TYR A 239 16.14 -5.59 0.11
N PRO A 240 16.57 -5.74 -1.15
CA PRO A 240 15.67 -5.73 -2.31
C PRO A 240 14.70 -6.93 -2.38
N THR A 241 14.93 -7.97 -1.57
CA THR A 241 14.16 -9.22 -1.57
C THR A 241 13.21 -9.35 -0.38
N VAL A 242 13.21 -8.37 0.53
CA VAL A 242 12.36 -8.37 1.73
C VAL A 242 10.96 -7.90 1.35
N ALA A 243 9.94 -8.55 1.92
CA ALA A 243 8.55 -8.31 1.54
C ALA A 243 7.93 -7.06 2.22
N ALA A 244 8.39 -6.74 3.43
CA ALA A 244 7.96 -5.54 4.15
C ALA A 244 9.01 -5.07 5.18
N PHE A 245 8.88 -3.82 5.65
CA PHE A 245 9.83 -3.22 6.58
C PHE A 245 9.17 -2.76 7.87
N LEU A 246 9.83 -2.94 9.01
CA LEU A 246 9.45 -2.36 10.29
C LEU A 246 10.37 -1.16 10.58
N VAL A 247 9.81 0.04 10.73
CA VAL A 247 10.59 1.28 10.93
C VAL A 247 10.45 1.75 12.38
N SER A 248 11.57 1.99 13.06
CA SER A 248 11.60 2.28 14.51
C SER A 248 11.23 3.72 14.91
N GLN A 249 11.12 4.68 13.99
CA GLN A 249 10.67 6.04 14.29
C GLN A 249 9.66 6.55 13.27
N GLU A 250 8.69 7.32 13.76
CA GLU A 250 7.57 7.92 13.02
C GLU A 250 7.98 9.05 12.07
N GLU A 251 9.18 9.61 12.21
CA GLU A 251 9.64 10.69 11.35
C GLU A 251 10.31 10.16 10.08
N GLY A 252 9.55 10.15 8.98
CA GLY A 252 10.13 10.24 7.64
C GLY A 252 9.93 9.06 6.69
N ALA A 253 9.15 8.03 7.05
CA ALA A 253 8.71 7.02 6.08
C ALA A 253 7.73 7.64 5.05
N LYS A 254 8.26 8.41 4.10
CA LYS A 254 7.51 8.89 2.94
C LYS A 254 7.57 7.80 1.88
N ALA A 255 6.62 6.87 1.95
CA ALA A 255 6.39 5.93 0.86
C ALA A 255 5.91 6.72 -0.36
N GLY A 256 6.84 7.03 -1.27
CA GLY A 256 6.51 7.48 -2.61
C GLY A 256 5.87 6.34 -3.43
N PRO A 257 5.40 6.63 -4.66
CA PRO A 257 4.86 5.62 -5.56
C PRO A 257 5.87 4.48 -5.79
N GLY A 258 5.44 3.22 -5.62
CA GLY A 258 6.29 2.04 -5.81
C GLY A 258 7.21 1.68 -4.63
N ALA A 259 7.12 2.39 -3.50
CA ALA A 259 7.90 2.05 -2.32
C ALA A 259 7.38 0.75 -1.65
N PRO A 260 8.26 -0.07 -1.04
CA PRO A 260 7.86 -1.33 -0.45
C PRO A 260 6.91 -1.12 0.75
N PRO A 261 6.10 -2.13 1.12
CA PRO A 261 5.22 -2.05 2.28
C PRO A 261 6.02 -1.80 3.56
N PHE A 262 5.52 -0.93 4.43
CA PHE A 262 6.14 -0.66 5.72
C PHE A 262 5.14 -0.70 6.87
N MET A 263 5.69 -0.91 8.05
CA MET A 263 5.01 -1.04 9.33
C MET A 263 5.72 -0.16 10.36
N VAL A 264 4.93 0.39 11.27
CA VAL A 264 5.40 1.25 12.35
C VAL A 264 4.88 0.73 13.69
N PRO A 265 5.67 0.83 14.77
CA PRO A 265 5.18 0.54 16.10
C PRO A 265 4.21 1.63 16.54
N VAL A 266 3.08 1.24 17.13
CA VAL A 266 2.10 2.17 17.71
C VAL A 266 1.75 1.76 19.15
N PRO A 267 1.52 2.72 20.06
CA PRO A 267 1.12 2.42 21.43
C PRO A 267 -0.31 1.87 21.55
N SER A 268 -1.17 1.99 20.53
CA SER A 268 -2.54 1.46 20.58
C SER A 268 -3.02 0.83 19.27
N LEU A 269 -3.91 -0.18 19.40
CA LEU A 269 -4.54 -0.86 18.26
C LEU A 269 -5.43 0.05 17.39
N GLN A 270 -5.86 1.18 17.93
CA GLN A 270 -6.77 2.12 17.26
C GLN A 270 -6.01 3.22 16.50
N GLU A 271 -4.71 3.28 16.69
CA GLU A 271 -3.85 4.28 16.09
C GLU A 271 -3.65 4.03 14.61
N ARG A 272 -3.69 5.12 13.84
CA ARG A 272 -3.58 5.07 12.39
C ARG A 272 -2.39 5.90 11.97
N VAL A 273 -1.46 5.28 11.27
CA VAL A 273 -0.34 5.97 10.65
C VAL A 273 -0.59 6.08 9.15
N PRO A 274 -0.78 7.30 8.61
CA PRO A 274 -1.00 7.50 7.18
C PRO A 274 0.12 6.86 6.34
N GLY A 275 -0.26 6.09 5.31
CA GLY A 275 0.67 5.45 4.38
C GLY A 275 1.26 4.11 4.86
N ALA A 276 1.13 3.75 6.14
CA ALA A 276 1.61 2.45 6.64
C ALA A 276 0.71 1.31 6.12
N ALA A 277 1.34 0.22 5.65
CA ALA A 277 0.63 -0.98 5.21
C ALA A 277 0.12 -1.82 6.39
N ALA A 278 0.81 -1.73 7.54
CA ALA A 278 0.48 -2.38 8.79
C ALA A 278 0.94 -1.53 9.99
N VAL A 279 0.45 -1.86 11.18
CA VAL A 279 0.95 -1.34 12.46
C VAL A 279 1.39 -2.50 13.33
N LEU A 280 2.50 -2.31 14.05
CA LEU A 280 3.02 -3.24 15.05
C LEU A 280 2.58 -2.78 16.43
N VAL A 281 1.99 -3.68 17.19
CA VAL A 281 1.59 -3.42 18.57
C VAL A 281 2.28 -4.42 19.48
N ASP A 282 3.13 -3.93 20.37
CA ASP A 282 3.79 -4.77 21.38
C ASP A 282 2.90 -4.86 22.62
N LEU A 283 2.40 -6.06 22.92
CA LEU A 283 1.54 -6.31 24.08
C LEU A 283 2.17 -5.90 25.39
N LYS A 284 3.50 -6.03 25.52
CA LYS A 284 4.17 -5.70 26.78
C LYS A 284 4.18 -4.20 27.04
N ASN A 285 4.23 -3.39 25.98
CA ASN A 285 4.12 -1.94 26.10
C ASN A 285 2.69 -1.49 26.45
N ILE A 286 1.66 -2.24 26.04
CA ILE A 286 0.27 -1.96 26.39
C ILE A 286 -0.07 -2.34 27.84
N CYS A 287 0.40 -3.50 28.31
CA CYS A 287 0.08 -3.99 29.64
C CYS A 287 0.86 -3.29 30.76
N ALA A 288 1.98 -2.63 30.45
CA ALA A 288 2.73 -1.81 31.41
C ALA A 288 2.02 -0.50 31.81
N GLY A 289 0.92 -0.15 31.15
CA GLY A 289 0.09 1.03 31.43
C GLY A 289 -1.24 0.75 32.15
N ARG A 290 -1.42 -0.44 32.76
CA ARG A 290 -2.57 -0.75 33.64
C ARG A 290 -2.16 -0.80 35.09
#